data_AF-A0AB33ITK2-F1
#
_entry.id   AF-A0AB33ITK2-F1
#
_cell.length_a   1.000
_cell.length_b   1.000
_cell.length_c   1.000
_cell.angle_alpha   90.00
_cell.angle_beta   90.00
_cell.angle_gamma   90.00
#
_symmetry.space_group_name_H-M   'P 1'
#
loop_
_entity.id
_entity.type
_entity.pdbx_description
1 polymer ?
#
loop_
_entity_poly.entity_id
_entity_poly.type
_entity_poly.pdbx_seq_one_letter_code
_entity_poly.pdbx_strand_id
1 'polypeptide(L)'
;MLAEDKLGVVYKLRLLYNSGEELLKLIEMNGRGNNSLSRKGGKSDFLKRAVFHELVYKCSEENGLDLETVLDEYAIVTGLIEKYRSAMAGKAWRKNAMAHCGRLMEMLVFNGESKADAPVELRRFCDSLDAENTLQLALAVLILLEALPRKMSTRQGDARNMRTKYEQVAEFFEKLCERNVLYERIPRLYLLQQALEDNGKALTRIRLIRLTCDVIGNLSILATADQVALNGRWEEWNQLWPDLDGCWLGEKHSQKTPDFWEVEELRNGYRFIHYLRKNGEEGILHQQHFTFTFHQNTESYVCILHPKSIDCWLNGKKLDEEDVTYQYFTLDNLEHPKEIFFDPFIYEVAWFQTKKLKRTELGLAELTKGIYKIIDDFEEYAYQFELCLEAITPQYIYIKDSLLGVSHCVSVEKYGLENCTLGDAVGIITRGQKRYLAFDNQMVYIELEQP
;
A
#
# COMPACT_ATOMS: atom_id res chain seq x y z
N MET A 1 22.27 13.28 -21.04
CA MET A 1 23.68 13.06 -20.64
C MET A 1 24.28 11.89 -21.44
N LEU A 2 25.59 11.88 -21.72
CA LEU A 2 26.24 10.71 -22.32
C LEU A 2 26.30 9.55 -21.31
N ALA A 3 26.36 8.30 -21.78
CA ALA A 3 26.40 7.11 -20.91
C ALA A 3 27.56 7.14 -19.89
N GLU A 4 28.70 7.71 -20.27
CA GLU A 4 29.84 7.92 -19.37
C GLU A 4 29.51 8.87 -18.22
N ASP A 5 28.81 9.96 -18.50
CA ASP A 5 28.38 10.92 -17.48
C ASP A 5 27.33 10.30 -16.55
N LYS A 6 26.36 9.55 -17.11
CA LYS A 6 25.35 8.81 -16.34
C LYS A 6 26.01 7.81 -15.38
N LEU A 7 26.97 7.01 -15.84
CA LEU A 7 27.76 6.12 -14.98
C LEU A 7 28.57 6.86 -13.92
N GLY A 8 29.15 8.00 -14.27
CA GLY A 8 29.87 8.85 -13.32
C GLY A 8 28.96 9.39 -12.20
N VAL A 9 27.72 9.74 -12.54
CA VAL A 9 26.71 10.19 -11.57
C VAL A 9 26.23 9.04 -10.70
N VAL A 10 25.85 7.89 -11.28
CA VAL A 10 25.51 6.67 -10.52
C VAL A 10 26.64 6.32 -9.56
N TYR A 11 27.89 6.45 -10.02
CA TYR A 11 29.07 6.19 -9.21
C TYR A 11 29.17 7.09 -7.97
N LYS A 12 29.00 8.40 -8.16
CA LYS A 12 29.14 9.41 -7.12
C LYS A 12 27.95 9.41 -6.15
N LEU A 13 26.74 9.21 -6.68
CA LEU A 13 25.51 9.17 -5.89
C LEU A 13 25.34 7.85 -5.15
N ARG A 14 25.95 6.75 -5.63
CA ARG A 14 25.85 5.41 -5.04
C ARG A 14 24.39 5.04 -4.81
N LEU A 15 23.61 5.07 -5.89
CA LEU A 15 22.17 4.84 -5.83
C LEU A 15 21.84 3.37 -5.53
N LEU A 16 22.47 2.46 -6.28
CA LEU A 16 22.20 1.02 -6.28
C LEU A 16 23.01 0.22 -5.26
N TYR A 17 23.96 0.85 -4.56
CA TYR A 17 24.90 0.17 -3.68
C TYR A 17 25.46 1.16 -2.66
N ASN A 18 26.01 0.65 -1.56
CA ASN A 18 26.57 1.46 -0.47
C ASN A 18 28.10 1.57 -0.56
N SER A 19 28.77 0.48 -0.94
CA SER A 19 30.22 0.40 -1.05
C SER A 19 30.72 0.19 -2.48
N GLY A 20 31.97 0.57 -2.76
CA GLY A 20 32.59 0.29 -4.07
C GLY A 20 32.82 -1.21 -4.32
N GLU A 21 32.82 -2.03 -3.27
CA GLU A 21 32.91 -3.50 -3.35
C GLU A 21 31.57 -4.11 -3.76
N GLU A 22 30.46 -3.64 -3.18
CA GLU A 22 29.11 -4.06 -3.61
C GLU A 22 28.87 -3.79 -5.08
N LEU A 23 29.28 -2.61 -5.56
CA LEU A 23 29.23 -2.27 -6.97
C LEU A 23 30.02 -3.23 -7.87
N LEU A 24 31.19 -3.69 -7.43
CA LEU A 24 31.98 -4.67 -8.16
C LEU A 24 31.28 -6.02 -8.25
N LYS A 25 30.68 -6.45 -7.14
CA LYS A 25 29.85 -7.66 -7.10
C LYS A 25 28.63 -7.52 -8.01
N LEU A 26 27.97 -6.36 -7.99
CA LEU A 26 26.78 -6.08 -8.78
C LEU A 26 27.02 -6.18 -10.30
N ILE A 27 28.20 -5.80 -10.78
CA ILE A 27 28.59 -5.91 -12.20
C ILE A 27 29.43 -7.15 -12.51
N GLU A 28 29.48 -8.12 -11.59
CA GLU A 28 30.21 -9.39 -11.71
C GLU A 28 31.70 -9.24 -12.08
N MET A 29 32.34 -8.17 -11.59
CA MET A 29 33.75 -7.88 -11.86
C MET A 29 34.64 -8.17 -10.65
N ASN A 30 35.69 -8.96 -10.87
CA ASN A 30 36.73 -9.21 -9.87
C ASN A 30 37.73 -8.04 -9.81
N GLY A 31 37.85 -7.38 -8.66
CA GLY A 31 38.87 -6.35 -8.44
C GLY A 31 38.99 -5.90 -6.99
N ARG A 32 40.15 -5.37 -6.60
CA ARG A 32 40.38 -4.67 -5.32
C ARG A 32 40.66 -3.20 -5.60
N GLY A 33 39.91 -2.29 -4.94
CA GLY A 33 40.28 -0.87 -4.84
C GLY A 33 39.27 0.16 -5.37
N ASN A 34 39.53 1.41 -4.97
CA ASN A 34 38.68 2.62 -5.10
C ASN A 34 38.65 3.24 -6.52
N ASN A 35 38.81 2.44 -7.57
CA ASN A 35 38.83 2.93 -8.95
C ASN A 35 37.41 3.21 -9.45
N SER A 36 37.21 4.39 -10.05
CA SER A 36 35.92 4.86 -10.57
C SER A 36 35.37 3.94 -11.65
N LEU A 37 34.03 3.83 -11.74
CA LEU A 37 33.37 3.06 -12.80
C LEU A 37 33.82 3.49 -14.21
N SER A 38 34.09 4.78 -14.38
CA SER A 38 34.62 5.36 -15.63
C SER A 38 35.95 4.77 -16.07
N ARG A 39 36.72 4.12 -15.17
CA ARG A 39 37.96 3.40 -15.53
C ARG A 39 37.75 1.92 -15.79
N LYS A 40 36.68 1.31 -15.26
CA LYS A 40 36.43 -0.15 -15.34
C LYS A 40 35.88 -0.62 -16.69
N GLY A 41 35.26 0.28 -17.48
CA GLY A 41 34.99 0.07 -18.91
C GLY A 41 36.19 0.36 -19.83
N GLY A 42 37.34 0.75 -19.28
CA GLY A 42 38.49 1.23 -20.04
C GLY A 42 38.15 2.44 -20.93
N LYS A 43 38.81 2.55 -22.08
CA LYS A 43 38.48 3.55 -23.12
C LYS A 43 37.28 3.13 -24.01
N SER A 44 36.63 1.99 -23.74
CA SER A 44 35.58 1.45 -24.60
C SER A 44 34.21 2.03 -24.22
N ASP A 45 33.67 2.86 -25.11
CA ASP A 45 32.32 3.41 -24.94
C ASP A 45 31.24 2.32 -25.00
N PHE A 46 31.50 1.23 -25.73
CA PHE A 46 30.61 0.07 -25.78
C PHE A 46 30.49 -0.59 -24.38
N LEU A 47 31.62 -0.84 -23.70
CA LEU A 47 31.59 -1.44 -22.36
C LEU A 47 30.93 -0.51 -21.34
N LYS A 48 31.15 0.80 -21.43
CA LYS A 48 30.46 1.78 -20.57
C LYS A 48 28.94 1.73 -20.79
N ARG A 49 28.48 1.66 -22.03
CA ARG A 49 27.04 1.53 -22.33
C ARG A 49 26.45 0.22 -21.83
N ALA A 50 27.14 -0.90 -22.03
CA ALA A 50 26.70 -2.22 -21.56
C ALA A 50 26.56 -2.26 -20.03
N VAL A 51 27.56 -1.77 -19.29
CA VAL A 51 27.49 -1.68 -17.82
C VAL A 51 26.34 -0.78 -17.36
N PHE A 52 26.12 0.35 -18.03
CA PHE A 52 25.00 1.22 -17.67
C PHE A 52 23.65 0.54 -17.92
N HIS A 53 23.48 -0.11 -19.06
CA HIS A 53 22.26 -0.84 -19.40
C HIS A 53 21.95 -1.96 -18.38
N GLU A 54 22.98 -2.69 -17.94
CA GLU A 54 22.83 -3.69 -16.88
C GLU A 54 22.35 -3.08 -15.56
N LEU A 55 22.88 -1.91 -15.19
CA LEU A 55 22.43 -1.20 -13.99
C LEU A 55 20.99 -0.67 -14.13
N VAL A 56 20.58 -0.25 -15.33
CA VAL A 56 19.19 0.13 -15.62
C VAL A 56 18.27 -1.08 -15.44
N TYR A 57 18.64 -2.22 -16.03
CA TYR A 57 17.88 -3.47 -15.91
C TYR A 57 17.72 -3.91 -14.44
N LYS A 58 18.81 -3.98 -13.68
CA LYS A 58 18.76 -4.34 -12.25
C LYS A 58 17.95 -3.36 -11.41
N CYS A 59 18.04 -2.07 -11.71
CA CYS A 59 17.23 -1.06 -11.03
C CYS A 59 15.74 -1.29 -11.26
N SER A 60 15.35 -1.60 -12.50
CA SER A 60 13.97 -1.91 -12.86
C SER A 60 13.50 -3.21 -12.23
N GLU A 61 14.30 -4.28 -12.29
CA GLU A 61 13.94 -5.60 -11.77
C GLU A 61 13.81 -5.60 -10.24
N GLU A 62 14.79 -5.04 -9.53
CA GLU A 62 14.85 -5.12 -8.06
C GLU A 62 14.03 -4.03 -7.35
N ASN A 63 13.81 -2.88 -8.00
CA ASN A 63 13.21 -1.70 -7.35
C ASN A 63 12.04 -1.11 -8.15
N GLY A 64 11.69 -1.64 -9.32
CA GLY A 64 10.58 -1.12 -10.13
C GLY A 64 10.77 0.32 -10.61
N LEU A 65 12.02 0.80 -10.70
CA LEU A 65 12.35 2.16 -11.14
C LEU A 65 13.23 2.14 -12.38
N ASP A 66 12.93 3.01 -13.35
CA ASP A 66 13.83 3.28 -14.47
C ASP A 66 14.98 4.21 -14.02
N LEU A 67 16.20 3.69 -14.05
CA LEU A 67 17.39 4.42 -13.58
C LEU A 67 17.65 5.68 -14.43
N GLU A 68 17.34 5.66 -15.73
CA GLU A 68 17.55 6.83 -16.57
C GLU A 68 16.65 7.99 -16.13
N THR A 69 15.36 7.72 -15.95
CA THR A 69 14.37 8.66 -15.44
C THR A 69 14.74 9.17 -14.06
N VAL A 70 15.19 8.29 -13.16
CA VAL A 70 15.68 8.70 -11.82
C VAL A 70 16.83 9.69 -11.93
N LEU A 71 17.80 9.48 -12.82
CA LEU A 71 18.91 10.40 -12.99
C LEU A 71 18.45 11.74 -13.58
N ASP A 72 17.58 11.73 -14.58
CA ASP A 72 17.12 12.95 -15.23
C ASP A 72 16.27 13.81 -14.25
N GLU A 73 15.37 13.20 -13.48
CA GLU A 73 14.59 13.90 -12.44
C GLU A 73 15.46 14.39 -11.28
N TYR A 74 16.46 13.61 -10.86
CA TYR A 74 17.40 14.05 -9.82
C TYR A 74 18.14 15.32 -10.25
N ALA A 75 18.51 15.43 -11.53
CA ALA A 75 19.18 16.63 -12.04
C ALA A 75 18.25 17.84 -12.00
N ILE A 76 16.98 17.66 -12.38
CA ILE A 76 15.95 18.71 -12.31
C ILE A 76 15.75 19.16 -10.85
N VAL A 77 15.43 18.23 -9.96
CA VAL A 77 15.11 18.52 -8.54
C VAL A 77 16.27 19.18 -7.82
N THR A 78 17.51 18.71 -8.03
CA THR A 78 18.68 19.33 -7.41
C THR A 78 18.85 20.79 -7.84
N GLY A 79 18.66 21.09 -9.13
CA GLY A 79 18.68 22.45 -9.64
C GLY A 79 17.58 23.34 -9.04
N LEU A 80 16.37 22.81 -8.87
CA LEU A 80 15.27 23.53 -8.22
C LEU A 80 15.55 23.81 -6.74
N ILE A 81 16.06 22.83 -5.99
CA ILE A 81 16.41 22.99 -4.58
C ILE A 81 17.56 23.99 -4.39
N GLU A 82 18.54 24.02 -5.29
CA GLU A 82 19.62 25.01 -5.25
C GLU A 82 19.06 26.44 -5.41
N LYS A 83 18.18 26.67 -6.39
CA LYS A 83 17.52 27.97 -6.59
C LYS A 83 16.68 28.37 -5.38
N TYR A 84 15.86 27.46 -4.86
CA TYR A 84 15.03 27.70 -3.69
C TYR A 84 15.86 28.07 -2.46
N ARG A 85 16.96 27.36 -2.21
CA ARG A 85 17.87 27.67 -1.10
C ARG A 85 18.63 28.96 -1.26
N SER A 86 18.99 29.35 -2.47
CA SER A 86 19.62 30.65 -2.72
C SER A 86 18.65 31.81 -2.45
N ALA A 87 17.35 31.60 -2.68
CA ALA A 87 16.31 32.58 -2.39
C ALA A 87 15.98 32.69 -0.89
N MET A 88 16.06 31.57 -0.16
CA MET A 88 15.95 31.54 1.30
C MET A 88 17.26 32.03 1.93
N ALA A 89 17.24 32.91 2.94
CA ALA A 89 18.45 33.49 3.56
C ALA A 89 19.34 32.47 4.35
N GLY A 90 19.92 31.49 3.65
CA GLY A 90 21.07 30.62 3.94
C GLY A 90 21.03 29.69 5.17
N LYS A 91 20.48 30.13 6.29
CA LYS A 91 20.64 29.47 7.62
C LYS A 91 19.34 29.07 8.29
N ALA A 92 18.20 29.73 8.00
CA ALA A 92 16.91 29.37 8.59
C ALA A 92 16.43 27.98 8.14
N TRP A 93 16.71 27.62 6.88
CA TRP A 93 16.37 26.35 6.24
C TRP A 93 16.77 25.10 7.06
N ARG A 94 18.02 25.04 7.56
CA ARG A 94 18.56 23.83 8.20
C ARG A 94 17.88 23.47 9.52
N LYS A 95 17.32 24.46 10.21
CA LYS A 95 16.65 24.24 11.50
C LYS A 95 15.26 23.61 11.34
N ASN A 96 14.68 23.66 10.13
CA ASN A 96 13.27 23.36 9.88
C ASN A 96 13.04 22.45 8.64
N ALA A 97 13.99 21.58 8.28
CA ALA A 97 13.85 20.72 7.09
C ALA A 97 12.56 19.89 7.08
N MET A 98 12.20 19.26 8.21
CA MET A 98 10.93 18.53 8.36
C MET A 98 9.70 19.43 8.14
N ALA A 99 9.70 20.65 8.69
CA ALA A 99 8.60 21.59 8.48
C ALA A 99 8.48 22.04 7.01
N HIS A 100 9.61 22.23 6.32
CA HIS A 100 9.60 22.53 4.89
C HIS A 100 9.06 21.37 4.04
N CYS A 101 9.46 20.13 4.34
CA CYS A 101 8.91 18.95 3.68
C CYS A 101 7.41 18.80 3.98
N GLY A 102 6.98 19.03 5.24
CA GLY A 102 5.58 18.99 5.61
C GLY A 102 4.74 19.98 4.80
N ARG A 103 5.18 21.24 4.68
CA ARG A 103 4.47 22.25 3.87
C ARG A 103 4.46 21.91 2.37
N LEU A 104 5.52 21.30 1.85
CA LEU A 104 5.53 20.81 0.47
C LEU A 104 4.43 19.76 0.26
N MET A 105 4.29 18.81 1.19
CA MET A 105 3.25 17.78 1.14
C MET A 105 1.84 18.38 1.28
N GLU A 106 1.64 19.35 2.16
CA GLU A 106 0.35 20.08 2.29
C GLU A 106 -0.05 20.77 0.98
N MET A 107 0.91 21.37 0.28
CA MET A 107 0.65 22.16 -0.93
C MET A 107 0.51 21.32 -2.20
N LEU A 108 1.20 20.17 -2.29
CA LEU A 108 1.29 19.36 -3.51
C LEU A 108 0.54 18.04 -3.43
N VAL A 109 0.25 17.54 -2.23
CA VAL A 109 -0.40 16.24 -2.02
C VAL A 109 -1.76 16.42 -1.36
N PHE A 110 -1.86 17.13 -0.24
CA PHE A 110 -3.09 17.20 0.55
C PHE A 110 -4.04 18.35 0.17
N ASN A 111 -3.64 19.25 -0.74
CA ASN A 111 -4.38 20.46 -1.08
C ASN A 111 -4.81 21.30 0.16
N GLY A 112 -4.08 21.18 1.28
CA GLY A 112 -4.51 21.63 2.61
C GLY A 112 -4.15 23.09 2.93
N GLU A 113 -2.99 23.59 2.51
CA GLU A 113 -2.68 25.02 2.60
C GLU A 113 -3.27 25.74 1.38
N SER A 114 -4.13 26.74 1.60
CA SER A 114 -4.37 27.75 0.57
C SER A 114 -3.00 28.30 0.18
N LYS A 115 -2.57 28.06 -1.07
CA LYS A 115 -1.27 28.49 -1.58
C LYS A 115 -0.98 29.95 -1.20
N ALA A 116 -2.02 30.78 -1.03
CA ALA A 116 -2.02 32.17 -0.60
C ALA A 116 -1.15 32.50 0.62
N ASP A 117 -1.07 31.66 1.65
CA ASP A 117 -0.35 31.95 2.90
C ASP A 117 1.11 31.44 2.90
N ALA A 118 1.53 30.78 1.82
CA ALA A 118 2.90 30.30 1.67
C ALA A 118 3.87 31.42 1.25
N PRO A 119 5.11 31.44 1.79
CA PRO A 119 6.18 32.31 1.32
C PRO A 119 6.36 32.18 -0.19
N VAL A 120 6.61 33.31 -0.87
CA VAL A 120 6.69 33.38 -2.34
C VAL A 120 7.72 32.41 -2.89
N GLU A 121 8.84 32.23 -2.19
CA GLU A 121 9.93 31.33 -2.58
C GLU A 121 9.50 29.87 -2.52
N LEU A 122 8.74 29.47 -1.49
CA LEU A 122 8.21 28.11 -1.35
C LEU A 122 7.16 27.84 -2.42
N ARG A 123 6.28 28.81 -2.68
CA ARG A 123 5.27 28.69 -3.73
C ARG A 123 5.90 28.51 -5.11
N ARG A 124 6.89 29.35 -5.46
CA ARG A 124 7.62 29.21 -6.73
C ARG A 124 8.34 27.87 -6.84
N PHE A 125 8.89 27.35 -5.75
CA PHE A 125 9.50 26.03 -5.73
C PHE A 125 8.48 24.93 -5.99
N CYS A 126 7.34 24.96 -5.30
CA CYS A 126 6.25 24.00 -5.49
C CYS A 126 5.65 24.08 -6.90
N ASP A 127 5.42 25.28 -7.44
CA ASP A 127 4.92 25.47 -8.80
C ASP A 127 5.93 25.07 -9.89
N SER A 128 7.21 24.88 -9.53
CA SER A 128 8.24 24.34 -10.43
C SER A 128 8.35 22.82 -10.36
N LEU A 129 7.68 22.19 -9.38
CA LEU A 129 7.58 20.74 -9.28
C LEU A 129 6.29 20.28 -9.97
N ASP A 130 6.36 19.14 -10.63
CA ASP A 130 5.21 18.42 -11.13
C ASP A 130 4.59 17.63 -9.98
N ALA A 131 3.38 18.03 -9.58
CA ALA A 131 2.64 17.43 -8.47
C ALA A 131 2.19 16.00 -8.77
N GLU A 132 2.03 15.65 -10.05
CA GLU A 132 1.65 14.29 -10.48
C GLU A 132 2.87 13.37 -10.57
N ASN A 133 4.09 13.93 -10.57
CA ASN A 133 5.33 13.17 -10.63
C ASN A 133 5.84 12.81 -9.23
N THR A 134 5.34 11.69 -8.71
CA THR A 134 5.70 11.15 -7.38
C THR A 134 7.21 10.96 -7.18
N LEU A 135 7.95 10.61 -8.23
CA LEU A 135 9.41 10.48 -8.18
C LEU A 135 10.08 11.83 -7.92
N GLN A 136 9.61 12.89 -8.57
CA GLN A 136 10.12 14.24 -8.38
C GLN A 136 9.87 14.74 -6.95
N LEU A 137 8.67 14.47 -6.41
CA LEU A 137 8.33 14.78 -5.02
C LEU A 137 9.18 13.99 -4.02
N ALA A 138 9.35 12.69 -4.23
CA ALA A 138 10.18 11.83 -3.40
C ALA A 138 11.64 12.31 -3.35
N LEU A 139 12.22 12.62 -4.52
CA LEU A 139 13.56 13.19 -4.62
C LEU A 139 13.65 14.53 -3.87
N ALA A 140 12.64 15.39 -4.00
CA ALA A 140 12.61 16.68 -3.32
C ALA A 140 12.63 16.51 -1.80
N VAL A 141 11.72 15.69 -1.26
CA VAL A 141 11.65 15.37 0.17
C VAL A 141 12.97 14.79 0.68
N LEU A 142 13.52 13.79 -0.02
CA LEU A 142 14.74 13.11 0.41
C LEU A 142 15.99 13.99 0.37
N ILE A 143 16.12 14.89 -0.61
CA ILE A 143 17.24 15.84 -0.69
C ILE A 143 17.10 16.95 0.36
N LEU A 144 15.86 17.38 0.64
CA LEU A 144 15.58 18.35 1.70
C LEU A 144 15.91 17.74 3.07
N LEU A 145 15.43 16.53 3.39
CA LEU A 145 15.76 15.83 4.64
C LEU A 145 17.24 15.42 4.78
N GLU A 146 18.06 15.65 3.73
CA GLU A 146 19.46 15.23 3.66
C GLU A 146 19.63 13.70 3.71
N ALA A 147 18.61 12.94 3.31
CA ALA A 147 18.69 11.49 3.09
C ALA A 147 19.45 11.19 1.78
N LEU A 148 19.34 12.08 0.80
CA LEU A 148 20.08 12.01 -0.46
C LEU A 148 21.14 13.13 -0.60
N PRO A 149 22.21 12.88 -1.37
CA PRO A 149 23.17 13.92 -1.75
C PRO A 149 22.50 15.13 -2.42
N ARG A 150 23.07 16.33 -2.23
CA ARG A 150 22.48 17.56 -2.80
C ARG A 150 22.95 17.87 -4.22
N LYS A 151 24.08 17.29 -4.62
CA LYS A 151 24.72 17.55 -5.90
C LYS A 151 25.24 16.24 -6.48
N MET A 152 24.96 16.02 -7.75
CA MET A 152 25.45 14.88 -8.52
C MET A 152 26.97 14.83 -8.65
N SER A 153 27.63 15.99 -8.58
CA SER A 153 29.09 16.10 -8.73
C SER A 153 29.88 15.87 -7.44
N THR A 154 29.23 15.84 -6.27
CA THR A 154 29.92 15.65 -4.99
C THR A 154 30.45 14.22 -4.89
N ARG A 155 31.77 14.07 -4.79
CA ARG A 155 32.39 12.77 -4.53
C ARG A 155 32.09 12.36 -3.09
N GLN A 156 31.12 11.48 -2.89
CA GLN A 156 30.87 10.88 -1.59
C GLN A 156 31.73 9.62 -1.40
N GLY A 157 32.24 9.44 -0.18
CA GLY A 157 32.80 8.15 0.28
C GLY A 157 31.70 7.08 0.35
N ASP A 158 31.98 5.96 1.02
CA ASP A 158 30.94 4.93 1.21
C ASP A 158 29.68 5.51 1.83
N ALA A 159 28.51 5.02 1.37
CA ALA A 159 27.25 5.42 1.95
C ALA A 159 27.23 4.88 3.39
N ARG A 160 27.21 5.79 4.36
CA ARG A 160 27.24 5.47 5.79
C ARG A 160 25.90 5.81 6.42
N ASN A 161 25.56 5.11 7.49
CA ASN A 161 24.36 5.35 8.30
C ASN A 161 23.06 5.34 7.47
N MET A 162 22.96 4.47 6.46
CA MET A 162 21.75 4.36 5.63
C MET A 162 20.53 3.99 6.47
N ARG A 163 20.68 3.14 7.49
CA ARG A 163 19.64 2.85 8.49
C ARG A 163 19.07 4.14 9.12
N THR A 164 19.94 5.01 9.66
CA THR A 164 19.53 6.30 10.22
C THR A 164 18.83 7.20 9.19
N LYS A 165 19.17 7.09 7.90
CA LYS A 165 18.48 7.83 6.84
C LYS A 165 17.08 7.30 6.56
N TYR A 166 16.90 5.98 6.61
CA TYR A 166 15.57 5.37 6.51
C TYR A 166 14.71 5.72 7.72
N GLU A 167 15.24 5.59 8.94
CA GLU A 167 14.57 5.96 10.19
C GLU A 167 14.10 7.42 10.16
N GLN A 168 14.96 8.35 9.72
CA GLN A 168 14.61 9.77 9.58
C GLN A 168 13.44 10.01 8.61
N VAL A 169 13.37 9.25 7.52
CA VAL A 169 12.30 9.39 6.52
C VAL A 169 11.00 8.76 7.02
N ALA A 170 11.08 7.60 7.69
CA ALA A 170 9.94 6.96 8.34
C ALA A 170 9.32 7.89 9.41
N GLU A 171 10.13 8.44 10.32
CA GLU A 171 9.70 9.38 11.36
C GLU A 171 9.03 10.63 10.77
N PHE A 172 9.53 11.12 9.62
CA PHE A 172 8.91 12.25 8.93
C PHE A 172 7.48 11.91 8.45
N PHE A 173 7.30 10.75 7.81
CA PHE A 173 5.99 10.34 7.31
C PHE A 173 5.03 9.95 8.44
N GLU A 174 5.50 9.29 9.51
CA GLU A 174 4.69 9.04 10.71
C GLU A 174 4.08 10.33 11.26
N LYS A 175 4.92 11.36 11.49
CA LYS A 175 4.47 12.68 11.97
C LYS A 175 3.58 13.43 10.99
N LEU A 176 3.75 13.20 9.69
CA LEU A 176 2.90 13.79 8.66
C LEU A 176 1.51 13.15 8.72
N CYS A 177 1.48 11.83 8.86
CA CYS A 177 0.28 11.00 8.93
C CYS A 177 -0.54 11.23 10.22
N GLU A 178 0.10 11.53 11.36
CA GLU A 178 -0.58 11.89 12.63
C GLU A 178 -1.57 13.06 12.50
N ARG A 179 -1.46 13.89 11.45
CA ARG A 179 -2.28 15.09 11.28
C ARG A 179 -3.66 14.82 10.71
N ASN A 180 -3.90 13.63 10.15
CA ASN A 180 -5.21 13.28 9.61
C ASN A 180 -5.48 11.80 9.83
N VAL A 181 -6.67 11.54 10.38
CA VAL A 181 -7.15 10.23 10.82
C VAL A 181 -7.13 9.19 9.69
N LEU A 182 -7.24 9.62 8.42
CA LEU A 182 -7.17 8.76 7.23
C LEU A 182 -5.74 8.30 6.88
N TYR A 183 -4.68 8.94 7.41
CA TYR A 183 -3.29 8.68 7.03
C TYR A 183 -2.46 7.96 8.08
N GLU A 184 -2.92 7.86 9.32
CA GLU A 184 -2.06 7.55 10.47
C GLU A 184 -1.32 6.21 10.35
N ARG A 185 -1.80 5.27 9.50
CA ARG A 185 -1.13 3.98 9.22
C ARG A 185 -1.41 3.50 7.80
N ILE A 186 -0.64 4.03 6.85
CA ILE A 186 -0.72 3.67 5.43
C ILE A 186 0.10 2.39 5.13
N PRO A 187 -0.41 1.42 4.35
CA PRO A 187 0.29 0.17 4.03
C PRO A 187 1.70 0.38 3.43
N ARG A 188 1.90 1.44 2.65
CA ARG A 188 3.22 1.74 2.06
C ARG A 188 4.22 2.31 3.07
N LEU A 189 3.78 2.91 4.19
CA LEU A 189 4.66 3.29 5.30
C LEU A 189 5.12 2.06 6.08
N TYR A 190 4.25 1.05 6.24
CA TYR A 190 4.64 -0.25 6.80
C TYR A 190 5.81 -0.87 6.01
N LEU A 191 5.76 -0.87 4.67
CA LEU A 191 6.87 -1.39 3.85
C LEU A 191 8.19 -0.63 4.06
N LEU A 192 8.12 0.69 4.31
CA LEU A 192 9.31 1.49 4.64
C LEU A 192 9.88 1.10 6.00
N GLN A 193 9.03 0.88 7.00
CA GLN A 193 9.43 0.43 8.34
C GLN A 193 9.96 -1.01 8.31
N GLN A 194 9.29 -1.93 7.60
CA GLN A 194 9.70 -3.31 7.43
C GLN A 194 11.09 -3.42 6.77
N ALA A 195 11.43 -2.50 5.85
CA ALA A 195 12.75 -2.45 5.27
C ALA A 195 13.87 -2.24 6.32
N LEU A 196 13.57 -1.60 7.46
CA LEU A 196 14.51 -1.45 8.58
C LEU A 196 14.68 -2.75 9.38
N GLU A 197 13.70 -3.64 9.37
CA GLU A 197 13.72 -4.92 10.10
C GLU A 197 14.31 -6.06 9.24
N ASP A 198 14.15 -5.97 7.92
CA ASP A 198 14.69 -6.89 6.93
C ASP A 198 16.22 -6.84 6.87
N ASN A 199 16.88 -7.84 7.45
CA ASN A 199 18.33 -8.00 7.39
C ASN A 199 18.83 -8.63 6.07
N GLY A 200 17.92 -9.08 5.20
CA GLY A 200 18.24 -9.80 3.95
C GLY A 200 18.55 -8.88 2.77
N LYS A 201 17.92 -7.70 2.69
CA LYS A 201 18.10 -6.75 1.57
C LYS A 201 18.90 -5.52 1.99
N ALA A 202 19.80 -5.07 1.12
CA ALA A 202 20.61 -3.87 1.37
C ALA A 202 19.75 -2.59 1.44
N LEU A 203 20.08 -1.70 2.40
CA LEU A 203 19.49 -0.36 2.52
C LEU A 203 20.21 0.60 1.57
N THR A 204 19.78 0.65 0.32
CA THR A 204 20.36 1.50 -0.74
C THR A 204 19.55 2.77 -0.94
N ARG A 205 20.13 3.78 -1.59
CA ARG A 205 19.42 5.04 -1.86
C ARG A 205 18.30 4.87 -2.87
N ILE A 206 18.45 3.99 -3.85
CA ILE A 206 17.41 3.72 -4.85
C ILE A 206 16.19 3.06 -4.22
N ARG A 207 16.39 2.11 -3.29
CA ARG A 207 15.30 1.49 -2.54
C ARG A 207 14.59 2.51 -1.65
N LEU A 208 15.32 3.43 -1.01
CA LEU A 208 14.72 4.54 -0.27
C LEU A 208 13.89 5.47 -1.17
N ILE A 209 14.38 5.79 -2.37
CA ILE A 209 13.63 6.55 -3.37
C ILE A 209 12.33 5.83 -3.71
N ARG A 210 12.39 4.53 -4.04
CA ARG A 210 11.20 3.73 -4.37
C ARG A 210 10.17 3.74 -3.24
N LEU A 211 10.58 3.38 -2.02
CA LEU A 211 9.68 3.33 -0.86
C LEU A 211 9.07 4.71 -0.56
N THR A 212 9.84 5.78 -0.74
CA THR A 212 9.32 7.15 -0.59
C THR A 212 8.30 7.48 -1.69
N CYS A 213 8.52 7.03 -2.93
CA CYS A 213 7.53 7.18 -3.99
C CYS A 213 6.23 6.45 -3.62
N ASP A 214 6.34 5.21 -3.15
CA ASP A 214 5.18 4.39 -2.78
C ASP A 214 4.37 5.04 -1.64
N VAL A 215 5.05 5.60 -0.63
CA VAL A 215 4.42 6.34 0.45
C VAL A 215 3.69 7.59 -0.07
N ILE A 216 4.36 8.43 -0.87
CA ILE A 216 3.75 9.67 -1.40
C ILE A 216 2.57 9.35 -2.32
N GLY A 217 2.70 8.35 -3.20
CA GLY A 217 1.62 7.93 -4.09
C GLY A 217 0.41 7.39 -3.33
N ASN A 218 0.62 6.68 -2.20
CA ASN A 218 -0.48 6.25 -1.36
C ASN A 218 -1.13 7.42 -0.61
N LEU A 219 -0.35 8.42 -0.18
CA LEU A 219 -0.89 9.64 0.43
C LEU A 219 -1.72 10.49 -0.55
N SER A 220 -1.32 10.58 -1.82
CA SER A 220 -2.09 11.35 -2.81
C SER A 220 -3.45 10.72 -3.10
N ILE A 221 -3.54 9.39 -3.07
CA ILE A 221 -4.81 8.64 -3.18
C ILE A 221 -5.75 8.95 -2.02
N LEU A 222 -5.21 9.13 -0.82
CA LEU A 222 -6.02 9.37 0.37
C LEU A 222 -6.31 10.86 0.61
N ALA A 223 -5.77 11.76 -0.24
CA ALA A 223 -5.71 13.20 0.02
C ALA A 223 -7.07 13.89 0.24
N THR A 224 -8.12 13.39 -0.43
CA THR A 224 -9.46 13.98 -0.42
C THR A 224 -10.52 12.88 -0.50
N ALA A 225 -11.74 13.16 -0.06
CA ALA A 225 -12.87 12.23 -0.21
C ALA A 225 -13.08 11.81 -1.68
N ASP A 226 -12.86 12.73 -2.61
CA ASP A 226 -12.92 12.48 -4.05
C ASP A 226 -11.90 11.43 -4.50
N GLN A 227 -10.64 11.58 -4.07
CA GLN A 227 -9.57 10.64 -4.39
C GLN A 227 -9.79 9.27 -3.73
N VAL A 228 -10.32 9.25 -2.50
CA VAL A 228 -10.72 8.01 -1.81
C VAL A 228 -11.81 7.29 -2.61
N ALA A 229 -12.87 7.98 -3.02
CA ALA A 229 -13.97 7.39 -3.78
C ALA A 229 -13.51 6.92 -5.17
N LEU A 230 -12.64 7.69 -5.85
CA LEU A 230 -12.05 7.30 -7.13
C LEU A 230 -11.18 6.06 -6.97
N ASN A 231 -10.37 5.98 -5.92
CA ASN A 231 -9.53 4.82 -5.67
C ASN A 231 -10.36 3.59 -5.27
N GLY A 232 -11.40 3.73 -4.44
CA GLY A 232 -12.31 2.63 -4.11
C GLY A 232 -12.90 1.98 -5.36
N ARG A 233 -13.39 2.80 -6.31
CA ARG A 233 -13.87 2.30 -7.62
C ARG A 233 -12.75 1.72 -8.48
N TRP A 234 -11.55 2.31 -8.43
CA TRP A 234 -10.41 1.80 -9.16
C TRP A 234 -9.97 0.43 -8.63
N GLU A 235 -9.97 0.22 -7.32
CA GLU A 235 -9.72 -1.10 -6.70
C GLU A 235 -10.80 -2.11 -7.13
N GLU A 236 -12.09 -1.74 -7.13
CA GLU A 236 -13.16 -2.60 -7.65
C GLU A 236 -12.96 -2.99 -9.12
N TRP A 237 -12.48 -2.05 -9.96
CA TRP A 237 -12.17 -2.35 -11.36
C TRP A 237 -10.97 -3.28 -11.54
N ASN A 238 -10.01 -3.27 -10.61
CA ASN A 238 -8.86 -4.17 -10.63
C ASN A 238 -9.04 -5.42 -9.77
N GLN A 239 -10.23 -5.57 -9.18
CA GLN A 239 -10.60 -6.75 -8.43
C GLN A 239 -10.73 -7.94 -9.38
N LEU A 240 -10.13 -9.05 -8.98
CA LEU A 240 -10.22 -10.32 -9.67
C LEU A 240 -11.37 -11.15 -9.10
N TRP A 241 -12.06 -11.84 -10.00
CA TRP A 241 -13.19 -12.71 -9.70
C TRP A 241 -12.92 -14.16 -10.17
N PRO A 242 -11.91 -14.85 -9.59
CA PRO A 242 -11.69 -16.25 -9.89
C PRO A 242 -12.88 -17.09 -9.38
N ASP A 243 -13.27 -18.12 -10.11
CA ASP A 243 -14.30 -19.06 -9.63
C ASP A 243 -13.75 -19.81 -8.42
N LEU A 244 -14.06 -19.38 -7.20
CA LEU A 244 -13.54 -19.99 -5.96
C LEU A 244 -14.60 -20.77 -5.19
N ASP A 245 -15.85 -20.75 -5.62
CA ASP A 245 -16.97 -21.29 -4.86
C ASP A 245 -16.77 -22.78 -4.49
N GLY A 246 -17.17 -23.11 -3.27
CA GLY A 246 -17.13 -24.47 -2.74
C GLY A 246 -16.03 -24.71 -1.71
N CYS A 247 -15.62 -25.96 -1.56
CA CYS A 247 -14.76 -26.41 -0.47
C CYS A 247 -13.29 -26.56 -0.86
N TRP A 248 -12.40 -26.21 0.08
CA TRP A 248 -10.96 -26.23 -0.08
C TRP A 248 -10.30 -26.85 1.14
N LEU A 249 -9.30 -27.71 0.94
CA LEU A 249 -8.55 -28.33 2.03
C LEU A 249 -7.33 -27.49 2.37
N GLY A 250 -7.13 -27.25 3.67
CA GLY A 250 -5.89 -26.67 4.19
C GLY A 250 -4.74 -27.69 4.18
N GLU A 251 -3.51 -27.21 4.30
CA GLU A 251 -2.30 -28.06 4.28
C GLU A 251 -2.27 -29.11 5.38
N LYS A 252 -2.92 -28.85 6.52
CA LYS A 252 -2.94 -29.75 7.68
C LYS A 252 -4.17 -30.64 7.70
N HIS A 253 -5.00 -30.59 6.66
CA HIS A 253 -6.23 -31.36 6.61
C HIS A 253 -5.97 -32.87 6.69
N SER A 254 -6.68 -33.52 7.60
CA SER A 254 -6.84 -34.97 7.59
C SER A 254 -8.19 -35.35 8.18
N GLN A 255 -8.66 -36.57 7.94
CA GLN A 255 -9.89 -37.07 8.58
C GLN A 255 -9.87 -36.95 10.11
N LYS A 256 -8.69 -37.07 10.72
CA LYS A 256 -8.54 -36.92 12.16
C LYS A 256 -8.39 -35.48 12.59
N THR A 257 -7.84 -34.60 11.77
CA THR A 257 -7.61 -33.18 12.10
C THR A 257 -8.20 -32.33 10.98
N PRO A 258 -9.51 -32.04 11.05
CA PRO A 258 -10.16 -31.19 10.06
C PRO A 258 -9.51 -29.80 10.03
N ASP A 259 -9.15 -29.39 8.82
CA ASP A 259 -8.64 -28.08 8.45
C ASP A 259 -9.07 -27.81 7.01
N PHE A 260 -10.18 -27.11 6.81
CA PHE A 260 -10.74 -26.88 5.48
C PHE A 260 -11.50 -25.56 5.46
N TRP A 261 -11.80 -25.09 4.26
CA TRP A 261 -12.40 -23.80 4.01
C TRP A 261 -13.61 -23.99 3.11
N GLU A 262 -14.68 -23.26 3.39
CA GLU A 262 -15.78 -23.05 2.45
C GLU A 262 -15.69 -21.62 1.91
N VAL A 263 -15.87 -21.46 0.61
CA VAL A 263 -15.81 -20.17 -0.06
C VAL A 263 -17.14 -19.88 -0.71
N GLU A 264 -17.64 -18.68 -0.46
CA GLU A 264 -18.85 -18.11 -1.04
C GLU A 264 -18.49 -16.76 -1.70
N GLU A 265 -18.77 -16.63 -2.99
CA GLU A 265 -18.69 -15.35 -3.69
C GLU A 265 -19.76 -14.37 -3.17
N LEU A 266 -19.29 -13.20 -2.73
CA LEU A 266 -20.12 -12.06 -2.34
C LEU A 266 -20.09 -11.01 -3.45
N ARG A 267 -20.93 -9.98 -3.35
CA ARG A 267 -20.95 -8.90 -4.35
C ARG A 267 -19.68 -8.05 -4.41
N ASN A 268 -18.94 -7.95 -3.31
CA ASN A 268 -17.73 -7.13 -3.19
C ASN A 268 -16.47 -7.95 -2.86
N GLY A 269 -16.52 -9.28 -2.97
CA GLY A 269 -15.39 -10.15 -2.70
C GLY A 269 -15.81 -11.58 -2.41
N TYR A 270 -15.10 -12.24 -1.51
CA TYR A 270 -15.39 -13.61 -1.11
C TYR A 270 -15.49 -13.70 0.40
N ARG A 271 -16.45 -14.50 0.88
CA ARG A 271 -16.47 -14.98 2.25
C ARG A 271 -15.72 -16.31 2.30
N PHE A 272 -14.66 -16.34 3.07
CA PHE A 272 -13.91 -17.55 3.39
C PHE A 272 -14.30 -17.99 4.79
N ILE A 273 -14.80 -19.22 4.93
CA ILE A 273 -15.20 -19.81 6.20
C ILE A 273 -14.20 -20.90 6.54
N HIS A 274 -13.29 -20.61 7.46
CA HIS A 274 -12.30 -21.58 7.95
C HIS A 274 -12.93 -22.49 8.99
N TYR A 275 -12.78 -23.78 8.76
CA TYR A 275 -13.14 -24.84 9.67
C TYR A 275 -11.89 -25.52 10.18
N LEU A 276 -11.64 -25.43 11.49
CA LEU A 276 -10.50 -26.08 12.12
C LEU A 276 -10.88 -26.76 13.42
N ARG A 277 -10.15 -27.81 13.78
CA ARG A 277 -10.20 -28.39 15.12
C ARG A 277 -9.00 -27.92 15.95
N LYS A 278 -9.27 -27.33 17.12
CA LYS A 278 -8.21 -26.96 18.07
C LYS A 278 -7.67 -28.20 18.80
N ASN A 279 -6.43 -28.13 19.25
CA ASN A 279 -5.76 -29.26 19.90
C ASN A 279 -6.47 -29.61 21.22
N GLY A 280 -6.87 -30.87 21.37
CA GLY A 280 -7.52 -31.38 22.59
C GLY A 280 -9.05 -31.32 22.59
N GLU A 281 -9.68 -30.84 21.52
CA GLU A 281 -11.14 -30.68 21.43
C GLU A 281 -11.75 -31.67 20.43
N GLU A 282 -11.92 -32.93 20.84
CA GLU A 282 -12.58 -33.92 20.00
C GLU A 282 -14.08 -33.63 19.82
N GLY A 283 -14.57 -33.78 18.58
CA GLY A 283 -15.99 -33.59 18.24
C GLY A 283 -16.45 -32.14 18.12
N ILE A 284 -15.56 -31.17 18.35
CA ILE A 284 -15.80 -29.73 18.20
C ILE A 284 -15.04 -29.22 16.97
N LEU A 285 -15.72 -28.43 16.13
CA LEU A 285 -15.13 -27.73 15.00
C LEU A 285 -15.34 -26.24 15.19
N HIS A 286 -14.26 -25.47 15.10
CA HIS A 286 -14.32 -24.03 15.12
C HIS A 286 -14.52 -23.52 13.70
N GLN A 287 -15.41 -22.55 13.59
CA GLN A 287 -15.75 -21.84 12.37
C GLN A 287 -15.29 -20.39 12.52
N GLN A 288 -14.58 -19.88 11.52
CA GLN A 288 -14.07 -18.51 11.47
C GLN A 288 -14.33 -17.93 10.10
N HIS A 289 -15.05 -16.81 10.04
CA HIS A 289 -15.35 -16.13 8.78
C HIS A 289 -14.27 -15.11 8.45
N PHE A 290 -13.98 -14.87 7.19
CA PHE A 290 -13.05 -13.84 6.75
C PHE A 290 -13.55 -13.26 5.43
N THR A 291 -13.23 -12.00 5.16
CA THR A 291 -13.53 -11.38 3.85
C THR A 291 -12.25 -11.28 3.04
N PHE A 292 -12.29 -11.78 1.82
CA PHE A 292 -11.15 -11.81 0.89
C PHE A 292 -11.49 -10.97 -0.34
N THR A 293 -10.60 -10.06 -0.73
CA THR A 293 -10.69 -9.34 -2.01
C THR A 293 -9.37 -9.49 -2.76
N PHE A 294 -9.44 -10.07 -3.97
CA PHE A 294 -8.27 -10.35 -4.80
C PHE A 294 -8.06 -9.21 -5.79
N HIS A 295 -6.84 -8.73 -5.92
CA HIS A 295 -6.51 -7.57 -6.75
C HIS A 295 -5.34 -7.87 -7.66
N GLN A 296 -5.39 -7.34 -8.87
CA GLN A 296 -4.25 -7.37 -9.79
C GLN A 296 -3.91 -5.97 -10.28
N ASN A 297 -2.80 -5.44 -9.78
CA ASN A 297 -2.21 -4.19 -10.25
C ASN A 297 -0.77 -4.43 -10.73
N THR A 298 0.20 -3.60 -10.32
CA THR A 298 1.64 -3.90 -10.46
C THR A 298 2.05 -5.20 -9.77
N GLU A 299 1.36 -5.55 -8.68
CA GLU A 299 1.52 -6.77 -7.91
C GLU A 299 0.15 -7.43 -7.74
N SER A 300 0.10 -8.76 -7.69
CA SER A 300 -1.13 -9.52 -7.40
C SER A 300 -1.18 -9.80 -5.90
N TYR A 301 -2.18 -9.25 -5.21
CA TYR A 301 -2.35 -9.42 -3.78
C TYR A 301 -3.81 -9.69 -3.41
N VAL A 302 -4.02 -10.29 -2.25
CA VAL A 302 -5.32 -10.44 -1.63
C VAL A 302 -5.34 -9.66 -0.32
N CYS A 303 -6.37 -8.85 -0.12
CA CYS A 303 -6.67 -8.24 1.17
C CYS A 303 -7.60 -9.17 1.95
N ILE A 304 -7.19 -9.54 3.15
CA ILE A 304 -7.90 -10.47 4.03
C ILE A 304 -8.27 -9.71 5.30
N LEU A 305 -9.57 -9.65 5.56
CA LEU A 305 -10.14 -8.92 6.69
C LEU A 305 -10.63 -9.91 7.75
N HIS A 306 -10.14 -9.70 8.97
CA HIS A 306 -10.62 -10.40 10.16
C HIS A 306 -12.06 -9.97 10.49
N PRO A 307 -12.93 -10.83 11.05
CA PRO A 307 -14.31 -10.45 11.41
C PRO A 307 -14.44 -9.18 12.23
N LYS A 308 -13.48 -8.95 13.15
CA LYS A 308 -13.46 -7.78 14.03
C LYS A 308 -13.31 -6.46 13.27
N SER A 309 -12.81 -6.47 12.04
CA SER A 309 -12.66 -5.27 11.21
C SER A 309 -13.97 -4.48 11.06
N ILE A 310 -15.13 -5.16 11.09
CA ILE A 310 -16.45 -4.52 11.02
C ILE A 310 -16.68 -3.53 12.18
N ASP A 311 -16.12 -3.78 13.36
CA ASP A 311 -16.23 -2.87 14.50
C ASP A 311 -15.50 -1.56 14.23
N CYS A 312 -14.39 -1.62 13.51
CA CYS A 312 -13.68 -0.41 13.14
C CYS A 312 -14.54 0.43 12.20
N TRP A 313 -15.07 -0.17 11.14
CA TRP A 313 -15.90 0.50 10.13
C TRP A 313 -17.15 1.14 10.74
N LEU A 314 -17.94 0.36 11.48
CA LEU A 314 -19.23 0.81 12.02
C LEU A 314 -19.11 1.87 13.11
N ASN A 315 -17.95 1.96 13.78
CA ASN A 315 -17.71 2.96 14.82
C ASN A 315 -16.88 4.15 14.32
N GLY A 316 -16.62 4.25 13.00
CA GLY A 316 -15.75 5.29 12.44
C GLY A 316 -14.33 5.26 13.01
N LYS A 317 -13.87 4.09 13.44
CA LYS A 317 -12.53 3.86 13.96
C LYS A 317 -11.63 3.34 12.85
N LYS A 318 -10.33 3.53 13.02
CA LYS A 318 -9.32 3.01 12.09
C LYS A 318 -9.31 1.49 12.11
N LEU A 319 -9.08 0.88 10.95
CA LEU A 319 -8.82 -0.55 10.85
C LEU A 319 -7.54 -0.88 11.63
N ASP A 320 -7.59 -1.90 12.49
CA ASP A 320 -6.42 -2.35 13.23
C ASP A 320 -5.50 -3.16 12.30
N GLU A 321 -4.19 -2.99 12.40
CA GLU A 321 -3.20 -3.81 11.68
C GLU A 321 -3.26 -5.27 12.13
N GLU A 322 -3.79 -5.52 13.34
CA GLU A 322 -4.10 -6.86 13.82
C GLU A 322 -5.40 -7.44 13.21
N ASP A 323 -6.22 -6.66 12.50
CA ASP A 323 -7.50 -7.09 11.92
C ASP A 323 -7.49 -7.15 10.38
N VAL A 324 -6.35 -6.91 9.74
CA VAL A 324 -6.17 -7.02 8.29
C VAL A 324 -4.80 -7.58 7.94
N THR A 325 -4.73 -8.38 6.88
CA THR A 325 -3.47 -8.79 6.28
C THR A 325 -3.56 -8.74 4.76
N TYR A 326 -2.44 -8.44 4.11
CA TYR A 326 -2.30 -8.53 2.68
C TYR A 326 -1.31 -9.64 2.37
N GLN A 327 -1.69 -10.52 1.46
CA GLN A 327 -0.85 -11.63 1.01
C GLN A 327 -0.64 -11.50 -0.49
N TYR A 328 0.56 -11.80 -0.97
CA TYR A 328 0.70 -12.20 -2.36
C TYR A 328 -0.08 -13.49 -2.56
N PHE A 329 -0.65 -13.66 -3.76
CA PHE A 329 -1.30 -14.91 -4.10
C PHE A 329 -0.90 -15.41 -5.47
N THR A 330 -1.00 -16.71 -5.68
CA THR A 330 -0.85 -17.34 -6.99
C THR A 330 -1.94 -18.40 -7.16
N LEU A 331 -2.55 -18.39 -8.34
CA LEU A 331 -3.52 -19.40 -8.77
C LEU A 331 -2.91 -20.22 -9.89
N ASP A 332 -3.18 -21.52 -9.90
CA ASP A 332 -2.79 -22.40 -11.01
C ASP A 332 -3.59 -22.12 -12.30
N ASN A 333 -4.82 -21.62 -12.15
CA ASN A 333 -5.70 -21.20 -13.24
C ASN A 333 -6.71 -20.15 -12.72
N LEU A 334 -7.01 -19.10 -13.49
CA LEU A 334 -7.97 -18.07 -13.07
C LEU A 334 -9.44 -18.50 -13.20
N GLU A 335 -9.79 -19.25 -14.25
CA GLU A 335 -11.17 -19.65 -14.53
C GLU A 335 -11.63 -20.78 -13.63
N HIS A 336 -10.77 -21.75 -13.33
CA HIS A 336 -11.09 -22.88 -12.45
C HIS A 336 -9.85 -23.31 -11.63
N PRO A 337 -9.44 -22.48 -10.64
CA PRO A 337 -8.28 -22.77 -9.81
C PRO A 337 -8.49 -24.06 -9.01
N LYS A 338 -7.45 -24.88 -8.93
CA LYS A 338 -7.39 -26.08 -8.07
C LYS A 338 -6.51 -25.85 -6.87
N GLU A 339 -5.58 -24.90 -6.95
CA GLU A 339 -4.69 -24.55 -5.85
C GLU A 339 -4.58 -23.03 -5.72
N ILE A 340 -4.56 -22.56 -4.47
CA ILE A 340 -4.27 -21.17 -4.12
C ILE A 340 -3.05 -21.20 -3.22
N PHE A 341 -2.05 -20.38 -3.55
CA PHE A 341 -0.88 -20.15 -2.72
C PHE A 341 -0.93 -18.74 -2.14
N PHE A 342 -0.49 -18.59 -0.90
CA PHE A 342 -0.39 -17.32 -0.20
C PHE A 342 1.01 -17.13 0.36
N ASP A 343 1.58 -15.95 0.15
CA ASP A 343 2.85 -15.53 0.74
C ASP A 343 2.67 -14.17 1.45
N PRO A 344 3.25 -13.98 2.66
CA PRO A 344 3.11 -12.72 3.40
C PRO A 344 3.56 -11.51 2.58
N PHE A 345 2.74 -10.45 2.60
CA PHE A 345 3.07 -9.18 1.95
C PHE A 345 3.06 -8.00 2.92
N ILE A 346 1.91 -7.65 3.50
CA ILE A 346 1.75 -6.53 4.45
C ILE A 346 0.95 -6.99 5.66
N TYR A 347 1.35 -6.56 6.85
CA TYR A 347 0.74 -6.93 8.14
C TYR A 347 0.67 -8.45 8.36
N GLU A 348 1.80 -9.06 8.72
CA GLU A 348 1.81 -10.47 9.11
C GLU A 348 1.08 -10.66 10.44
N VAL A 349 0.07 -11.52 10.44
CA VAL A 349 -0.86 -11.72 11.57
C VAL A 349 -0.88 -13.18 12.01
N ALA A 350 -1.02 -13.41 13.32
CA ALA A 350 -1.01 -14.76 13.88
C ALA A 350 -2.26 -15.59 13.52
N TRP A 351 -3.39 -14.94 13.24
CA TRP A 351 -4.66 -15.61 12.94
C TRP A 351 -4.78 -16.09 11.48
N PHE A 352 -3.89 -15.64 10.58
CA PHE A 352 -3.84 -16.14 9.20
C PHE A 352 -2.44 -16.71 8.90
N GLN A 353 -2.36 -18.04 8.81
CA GLN A 353 -1.10 -18.77 8.59
C GLN A 353 -1.21 -19.79 7.45
N THR A 354 -2.29 -19.70 6.67
CA THR A 354 -2.57 -20.59 5.54
C THR A 354 -1.65 -20.23 4.38
N LYS A 355 -0.80 -21.16 3.94
CA LYS A 355 0.08 -20.94 2.78
C LYS A 355 -0.46 -21.55 1.51
N LYS A 356 -1.28 -22.59 1.64
CA LYS A 356 -1.87 -23.28 0.50
C LYS A 356 -3.28 -23.78 0.78
N LEU A 357 -4.15 -23.62 -0.21
CA LEU A 357 -5.46 -24.26 -0.28
C LEU A 357 -5.53 -25.14 -1.52
N LYS A 358 -6.20 -26.30 -1.39
CA LYS A 358 -6.45 -27.22 -2.50
C LYS A 358 -7.94 -27.51 -2.64
N ARG A 359 -8.51 -27.27 -3.82
CA ARG A 359 -9.94 -27.53 -4.06
C ARG A 359 -10.26 -29.00 -3.87
N THR A 360 -11.44 -29.27 -3.32
CA THR A 360 -11.98 -30.62 -3.17
C THR A 360 -13.38 -30.73 -3.78
N GLU A 361 -13.73 -31.92 -4.26
CA GLU A 361 -15.09 -32.25 -4.69
C GLU A 361 -16.00 -32.62 -3.51
N LEU A 362 -15.43 -32.80 -2.32
CA LEU A 362 -16.19 -33.05 -1.10
C LEU A 362 -16.95 -31.78 -0.70
N GLY A 363 -18.28 -31.86 -0.61
CA GLY A 363 -19.09 -30.79 -0.06
C GLY A 363 -19.00 -30.71 1.47
N LEU A 364 -19.45 -29.59 2.03
CA LEU A 364 -19.41 -29.29 3.46
C LEU A 364 -19.97 -30.43 4.31
N ALA A 365 -21.13 -31.00 3.93
CA ALA A 365 -21.78 -32.07 4.68
C ALA A 365 -20.92 -33.33 4.86
N GLU A 366 -20.09 -33.67 3.88
CA GLU A 366 -19.18 -34.82 3.98
C GLU A 366 -17.93 -34.45 4.80
N LEU A 367 -17.44 -33.22 4.69
CA LEU A 367 -16.31 -32.72 5.49
C LEU A 367 -16.65 -32.56 6.97
N THR A 368 -17.91 -32.26 7.29
CA THR A 368 -18.40 -32.12 8.68
C THR A 368 -18.97 -33.41 9.26
N LYS A 369 -18.86 -34.53 8.54
CA LYS A 369 -19.46 -35.80 8.95
C LYS A 369 -18.81 -36.35 10.22
N GLY A 370 -19.64 -36.68 11.21
CA GLY A 370 -19.16 -37.18 12.51
C GLY A 370 -18.71 -36.08 13.47
N ILE A 371 -18.91 -34.81 13.12
CA ILE A 371 -18.71 -33.66 14.01
C ILE A 371 -20.02 -33.39 14.74
N TYR A 372 -19.95 -33.23 16.06
CA TYR A 372 -21.13 -33.12 16.91
C TYR A 372 -21.46 -31.68 17.31
N LYS A 373 -20.48 -30.78 17.20
CA LYS A 373 -20.65 -29.36 17.51
C LYS A 373 -19.78 -28.48 16.61
N ILE A 374 -20.39 -27.46 16.02
CA ILE A 374 -19.70 -26.37 15.34
C ILE A 374 -19.84 -25.12 16.22
N ILE A 375 -18.75 -24.40 16.45
CA ILE A 375 -18.70 -23.16 17.23
C ILE A 375 -18.17 -22.06 16.30
N ASP A 376 -18.96 -21.01 16.10
CA ASP A 376 -18.48 -19.79 15.46
C ASP A 376 -17.68 -18.98 16.50
N ASP A 377 -16.37 -18.84 16.27
CA ASP A 377 -15.48 -18.11 17.17
C ASP A 377 -15.78 -16.59 17.17
N PHE A 378 -16.52 -16.09 16.18
CA PHE A 378 -16.71 -14.67 15.91
C PHE A 378 -18.17 -14.30 15.64
N GLU A 379 -19.12 -15.08 16.17
CA GLU A 379 -20.57 -14.86 15.99
C GLU A 379 -21.00 -13.42 16.35
N GLU A 380 -20.36 -12.79 17.34
CA GLU A 380 -20.62 -11.42 17.78
C GLU A 380 -20.26 -10.33 16.74
N TYR A 381 -19.47 -10.68 15.72
CA TYR A 381 -19.09 -9.81 14.61
C TYR A 381 -19.86 -10.11 13.32
N ALA A 382 -20.75 -11.10 13.31
CA ALA A 382 -21.56 -11.43 12.14
C ALA A 382 -22.47 -10.25 11.73
N TYR A 383 -22.50 -9.97 10.43
CA TYR A 383 -23.33 -8.91 9.87
C TYR A 383 -23.93 -9.32 8.52
N GLN A 384 -25.01 -8.64 8.14
CA GLN A 384 -25.62 -8.73 6.83
C GLN A 384 -25.56 -7.37 6.14
N PHE A 385 -25.29 -7.36 4.83
CA PHE A 385 -25.29 -6.14 4.03
C PHE A 385 -26.30 -6.27 2.88
N GLU A 386 -27.32 -5.42 2.90
CA GLU A 386 -28.36 -5.35 1.87
C GLU A 386 -28.17 -4.10 1.02
N LEU A 387 -27.89 -4.26 -0.27
CA LEU A 387 -27.82 -3.15 -1.21
C LEU A 387 -29.23 -2.64 -1.51
N CYS A 388 -29.46 -1.37 -1.23
CA CYS A 388 -30.79 -0.78 -1.28
C CYS A 388 -30.79 0.71 -1.66
N LEU A 389 -29.83 1.12 -2.48
CA LEU A 389 -29.83 2.42 -3.13
C LEU A 389 -31.11 2.61 -3.96
N GLU A 390 -31.87 3.65 -3.66
CA GLU A 390 -33.14 3.97 -4.34
C GLU A 390 -32.95 5.07 -5.38
N ALA A 391 -32.31 6.17 -5.00
CA ALA A 391 -32.09 7.31 -5.89
C ALA A 391 -30.93 8.20 -5.41
N ILE A 392 -30.30 8.90 -6.35
CA ILE A 392 -29.29 9.93 -6.10
C ILE A 392 -29.77 11.24 -6.69
N THR A 393 -29.67 12.32 -5.91
CA THR A 393 -29.90 13.70 -6.34
C THR A 393 -28.68 14.55 -5.96
N PRO A 394 -28.52 15.76 -6.50
CA PRO A 394 -27.38 16.62 -6.15
C PRO A 394 -27.28 16.97 -4.65
N GLN A 395 -28.37 16.85 -3.88
CA GLN A 395 -28.41 17.24 -2.47
C GLN A 395 -28.58 16.06 -1.52
N TYR A 396 -29.19 14.97 -2.00
CA TYR A 396 -29.60 13.84 -1.19
C TYR A 396 -29.42 12.49 -1.90
N ILE A 397 -29.09 11.48 -1.11
CA ILE A 397 -29.12 10.06 -1.51
C ILE A 397 -30.22 9.37 -0.73
N TYR A 398 -31.03 8.58 -1.44
CA TYR A 398 -32.17 7.86 -0.89
C TYR A 398 -31.85 6.37 -0.83
N ILE A 399 -32.09 5.76 0.34
CA ILE A 399 -31.83 4.34 0.61
C ILE A 399 -33.13 3.72 1.11
N LYS A 400 -33.63 2.72 0.40
CA LYS A 400 -34.92 2.09 0.71
C LYS A 400 -34.74 0.92 1.67
N ASP A 401 -35.20 1.09 2.89
CA ASP A 401 -35.24 0.01 3.86
C ASP A 401 -36.44 -0.90 3.60
N SER A 402 -36.19 -2.03 2.94
CA SER A 402 -37.22 -3.04 2.66
C SER A 402 -37.86 -3.63 3.93
N LEU A 403 -37.10 -3.71 5.02
CA LEU A 403 -37.55 -4.30 6.29
C LEU A 403 -38.57 -3.40 7.00
N LEU A 404 -38.29 -2.09 7.02
CA LEU A 404 -39.15 -1.09 7.67
C LEU A 404 -40.16 -0.45 6.71
N GLY A 405 -39.99 -0.64 5.40
CA GLY A 405 -40.83 -0.02 4.37
C GLY A 405 -40.64 1.50 4.27
N VAL A 406 -39.51 2.03 4.74
CA VAL A 406 -39.19 3.47 4.74
C VAL A 406 -38.01 3.78 3.84
N SER A 407 -37.94 5.00 3.33
CA SER A 407 -36.77 5.50 2.60
C SER A 407 -36.01 6.50 3.47
N HIS A 408 -34.74 6.20 3.73
CA HIS A 408 -33.83 7.09 4.42
C HIS A 408 -33.28 8.14 3.44
N CYS A 409 -33.26 9.40 3.87
CA CYS A 409 -32.75 10.52 3.09
C CYS A 409 -31.44 11.02 3.72
N VAL A 410 -30.33 10.88 3.01
CA VAL A 410 -28.98 11.23 3.48
C VAL A 410 -28.48 12.45 2.73
N SER A 411 -28.01 13.47 3.46
CA SER A 411 -27.46 14.69 2.86
C SER A 411 -26.09 14.42 2.22
N VAL A 412 -25.94 14.81 0.95
CA VAL A 412 -24.69 14.68 0.21
C VAL A 412 -23.58 15.52 0.85
N GLU A 413 -23.83 16.83 1.04
CA GLU A 413 -22.86 17.77 1.59
C GLU A 413 -22.42 17.42 3.03
N LYS A 414 -23.37 16.98 3.87
CA LYS A 414 -23.05 16.66 5.28
C LYS A 414 -22.07 15.51 5.42
N TYR A 415 -22.10 14.56 4.49
CA TYR A 415 -21.35 13.30 4.58
C TYR A 415 -20.28 13.16 3.48
N GLY A 416 -20.07 14.19 2.64
CA GLY A 416 -19.06 14.18 1.58
C GLY A 416 -19.33 13.11 0.51
N LEU A 417 -20.59 12.99 0.07
CA LEU A 417 -21.04 11.95 -0.85
C LEU A 417 -21.23 12.45 -2.29
N GLU A 418 -20.56 13.55 -2.67
CA GLU A 418 -20.73 14.24 -3.96
C GLU A 418 -20.41 13.32 -5.16
N ASN A 419 -19.53 12.34 -4.94
CA ASN A 419 -19.09 11.39 -5.95
C ASN A 419 -19.79 10.03 -5.86
N CYS A 420 -20.87 9.92 -5.09
CA CYS A 420 -21.66 8.68 -5.04
C CYS A 420 -22.32 8.42 -6.39
N THR A 421 -22.20 7.19 -6.90
CA THR A 421 -22.81 6.77 -8.16
C THR A 421 -23.82 5.64 -7.97
N LEU A 422 -24.63 5.37 -9.00
CA LEU A 422 -25.59 4.24 -8.98
C LEU A 422 -24.92 2.87 -8.94
N GLY A 423 -23.63 2.79 -9.28
CA GLY A 423 -22.84 1.55 -9.23
C GLY A 423 -22.19 1.29 -7.87
N ASP A 424 -22.17 2.29 -6.98
CA ASP A 424 -21.49 2.19 -5.70
C ASP A 424 -22.27 1.24 -4.75
N ALA A 425 -21.53 0.56 -3.87
CA ALA A 425 -22.07 -0.33 -2.86
C ALA A 425 -22.73 0.46 -1.72
N VAL A 426 -23.99 0.87 -1.94
CA VAL A 426 -24.81 1.63 -0.99
C VAL A 426 -25.98 0.80 -0.47
N GLY A 427 -26.11 0.72 0.84
CA GLY A 427 -27.13 -0.13 1.46
C GLY A 427 -27.26 -0.04 2.97
N ILE A 428 -27.76 -1.12 3.58
CA ILE A 428 -27.95 -1.24 5.03
C ILE A 428 -27.12 -2.41 5.57
N ILE A 429 -26.25 -2.12 6.53
CA ILE A 429 -25.59 -3.14 7.34
C ILE A 429 -26.42 -3.40 8.59
N THR A 430 -26.73 -4.67 8.86
CA THR A 430 -27.39 -5.12 10.10
C THR A 430 -26.42 -6.01 10.88
N ARG A 431 -26.14 -5.62 12.12
CA ARG A 431 -25.29 -6.38 13.06
C ARG A 431 -25.98 -6.49 14.42
N GLY A 432 -26.34 -7.70 14.81
CA GLY A 432 -27.14 -7.93 16.01
C GLY A 432 -28.42 -7.10 15.98
N GLN A 433 -28.59 -6.18 16.93
CA GLN A 433 -29.73 -5.26 17.00
C GLN A 433 -29.47 -3.89 16.35
N LYS A 434 -28.24 -3.63 15.89
CA LYS A 434 -27.86 -2.34 15.31
C LYS A 434 -27.93 -2.36 13.79
N ARG A 435 -28.28 -1.21 13.20
CA ARG A 435 -28.41 -1.03 11.76
C ARG A 435 -27.73 0.25 11.33
N TYR A 436 -27.14 0.24 10.15
CA TYR A 436 -26.32 1.34 9.63
C TYR A 436 -26.62 1.54 8.15
N LEU A 437 -26.77 2.79 7.71
CA LEU A 437 -26.65 3.13 6.29
C LEU A 437 -25.16 3.08 5.94
N ALA A 438 -24.82 2.30 4.92
CA ALA A 438 -23.45 2.09 4.49
C ALA A 438 -23.25 2.63 3.07
N PHE A 439 -22.21 3.43 2.91
CA PHE A 439 -21.65 3.87 1.64
C PHE A 439 -20.23 3.32 1.57
N ASP A 440 -20.11 2.07 1.12
CA ASP A 440 -18.90 1.26 1.33
C ASP A 440 -17.69 1.84 0.59
N ASN A 441 -17.86 2.27 -0.67
CA ASN A 441 -16.81 2.91 -1.48
C ASN A 441 -16.27 4.22 -0.86
N GLN A 442 -17.07 4.89 -0.04
CA GLN A 442 -16.73 6.13 0.63
C GLN A 442 -16.35 5.91 2.11
N MET A 443 -16.41 4.66 2.59
CA MET A 443 -16.18 4.28 3.99
C MET A 443 -17.03 5.08 4.99
N VAL A 444 -18.27 5.43 4.61
CA VAL A 444 -19.20 6.19 5.46
C VAL A 444 -20.30 5.25 5.98
N TYR A 445 -20.39 5.15 7.30
CA TYR A 445 -21.39 4.33 7.99
C TYR A 445 -22.18 5.19 8.99
N ILE A 446 -23.50 5.27 8.81
CA ILE A 446 -24.39 6.11 9.62
C ILE A 446 -25.31 5.21 10.42
N GLU A 447 -25.16 5.18 11.74
CA GLU A 447 -26.04 4.41 12.63
C GLU A 447 -27.48 4.92 12.50
N LEU A 448 -28.41 4.00 12.25
CA LEU A 448 -29.84 4.27 12.25
C LEU A 448 -30.32 4.23 13.70
N GLU A 449 -30.96 5.33 14.14
CA GLU A 449 -31.70 5.31 15.40
C GLU A 449 -32.81 4.26 15.28
N GLN A 450 -32.90 3.36 16.27
CA GLN A 450 -34.03 2.43 16.33
C GLN A 450 -35.33 3.23 16.48
N PRO A 451 -36.42 2.81 15.82
CA PRO A 451 -37.72 3.46 15.98
C PRO A 451 -38.24 3.43 17.42
#